data_AF-A0A9P1FX49-F1
#
_entry.id   AF-A0A9P1FX49-F1
#
_cell.length_a   1.000
_cell.length_b   1.000
_cell.length_c   1.000
_cell.angle_alpha   90.00
_cell.angle_beta   90.00
_cell.angle_gamma   90.00
#
_symmetry.space_group_name_H-M   'P 1'
#
loop_
_entity.id
_entity.type
_entity.pdbx_description
1 polymer ?
#
loop_
_entity_poly.entity_id
_entity_poly.type
_entity_poly.pdbx_seq_one_letter_code
_entity_poly.pdbx_strand_id
1 'polypeptide(L)'
;MTRKEALQRSRLQDGGHIMALDGACVMENWDSSITSAKGVKSYVEKTMDLMRSRGYKTLFQVQSFVQQKLFVPMDSKLNGEILTWIANSSLYDGVNLLEINLICSHGASMAVALGHSISSEDFQSCRTDCHLACQRHGACEQL
;
A
#
# COMPACT_ATOMS: atom_id res chain seq x y z
N MET A 1 -10.27 -25.56 -3.05
CA MET A 1 -10.54 -24.83 -1.79
C MET A 1 -11.82 -24.05 -1.96
N THR A 2 -12.74 -24.13 -1.01
CA THR A 2 -14.02 -23.40 -1.02
C THR A 2 -13.85 -21.97 -0.49
N ARG A 3 -14.78 -21.06 -0.79
CA ARG A 3 -14.79 -19.68 -0.25
C ARG A 3 -14.74 -19.64 1.29
N LYS A 4 -15.46 -20.56 1.94
CA LYS A 4 -15.52 -20.65 3.40
C LYS A 4 -14.16 -21.04 3.99
N GLU A 5 -13.50 -22.02 3.40
CA GLU A 5 -12.15 -22.45 3.82
C GLU A 5 -11.10 -21.36 3.57
N ALA A 6 -11.19 -20.63 2.44
CA ALA A 6 -10.31 -19.52 2.15
C ALA A 6 -10.48 -18.35 3.14
N LEU A 7 -11.72 -18.00 3.50
CA LEU A 7 -11.98 -17.00 4.53
C LEU A 7 -11.46 -17.43 5.90
N GLN A 8 -11.63 -18.70 6.25
CA GLN A 8 -11.16 -19.20 7.55
C GLN A 8 -9.63 -19.25 7.64
N ARG A 9 -8.95 -19.61 6.54
CA ARG A 9 -7.48 -19.64 6.46
C ARG A 9 -6.83 -18.27 6.32
N SER A 10 -7.55 -17.27 5.80
CA SER A 10 -7.04 -15.90 5.70
C SER A 10 -7.12 -15.13 7.00
N ARG A 11 -7.90 -15.59 7.99
CA ARG A 11 -8.14 -14.84 9.23
C ARG A 11 -6.86 -14.73 10.08
N LEU A 12 -6.50 -13.50 10.43
CA LEU A 12 -5.42 -13.17 11.36
C LEU A 12 -5.90 -13.33 12.82
N GLN A 13 -4.96 -13.54 13.74
CA GLN A 13 -5.23 -13.74 15.16
C GLN A 13 -6.05 -12.58 15.77
N ASP A 14 -5.80 -11.36 15.32
CA ASP A 14 -6.42 -10.13 15.86
C ASP A 14 -7.60 -9.61 15.02
N GLY A 15 -8.14 -10.42 14.09
CA GLY A 15 -9.42 -10.11 13.44
C GLY A 15 -9.38 -9.50 12.04
N GLY A 16 -8.23 -9.43 11.37
CA GLY A 16 -8.12 -9.13 9.93
C GLY A 16 -8.20 -10.37 9.03
N HIS A 17 -8.16 -10.17 7.70
CA HIS A 17 -7.98 -11.25 6.72
C HIS A 17 -6.83 -10.93 5.75
N ILE A 18 -5.95 -11.90 5.49
CA ILE A 18 -4.96 -11.85 4.41
C ILE A 18 -5.65 -12.14 3.08
N MET A 19 -5.62 -11.20 2.15
CA MET A 19 -5.99 -11.46 0.77
C MET A 19 -4.72 -11.79 -0.02
N ALA A 20 -4.63 -13.04 -0.49
CA ALA A 20 -3.64 -13.43 -1.49
C ALA A 20 -4.33 -13.43 -2.86
N LEU A 21 -3.79 -12.70 -3.82
CA LEU A 21 -4.24 -12.69 -5.20
C LEU A 21 -3.18 -13.38 -6.05
N ASP A 22 -3.63 -14.26 -6.95
CA ASP A 22 -2.75 -14.77 -8.00
C ASP A 22 -2.39 -13.60 -8.93
N GLY A 23 -1.11 -13.46 -9.28
CA GLY A 23 -0.64 -12.42 -10.20
C GLY A 23 -1.36 -12.48 -11.55
N ALA A 24 -1.80 -13.67 -12.00
CA ALA A 24 -2.61 -13.80 -13.22
C ALA A 24 -4.00 -13.14 -13.12
N CYS A 25 -4.49 -12.84 -11.91
CA CYS A 25 -5.78 -12.21 -11.68
C CYS A 25 -5.70 -10.68 -11.58
N VAL A 26 -4.50 -10.11 -11.69
CA VAL A 26 -4.26 -8.69 -11.54
C VAL A 26 -3.36 -8.19 -12.66
N MET A 27 -3.64 -7.01 -13.19
CA MET A 27 -2.71 -6.33 -14.08
C MET A 27 -1.58 -5.70 -13.26
N GLU A 28 -0.38 -6.27 -13.38
CA GLU A 28 0.84 -5.70 -12.83
C GLU A 28 1.27 -4.49 -13.67
N ASN A 29 1.53 -3.35 -13.03
CA ASN A 29 2.04 -2.14 -13.68
C ASN A 29 3.48 -1.81 -13.25
N TRP A 30 4.27 -2.81 -12.87
CA TRP A 30 5.63 -2.59 -12.37
C TRP A 30 6.52 -1.84 -13.38
N ASP A 31 7.22 -0.82 -12.89
CA ASP A 31 8.21 -0.06 -13.68
C ASP A 31 9.56 -0.01 -12.94
N SER A 32 10.48 -0.86 -13.38
CA SER A 32 11.84 -0.97 -12.83
C SER A 32 12.70 0.30 -12.98
N SER A 33 12.26 1.28 -13.78
CA SER A 33 12.98 2.55 -13.95
C SER A 33 12.72 3.55 -12.81
N ILE A 34 11.73 3.30 -11.96
CA ILE A 34 11.37 4.17 -10.83
C ILE A 34 12.31 3.90 -9.64
N THR A 35 13.52 4.45 -9.75
CA THR A 35 14.61 4.22 -8.79
C THR A 35 14.73 5.29 -7.71
N SER A 36 13.86 6.30 -7.71
CA SER A 36 13.85 7.38 -6.72
C SER A 36 12.44 7.89 -6.42
N ALA A 37 12.23 8.43 -5.21
CA ALA A 37 10.93 8.96 -4.75
C ALA A 37 10.36 10.04 -5.69
N LYS A 38 11.23 10.86 -6.30
CA LYS A 38 10.82 11.93 -7.24
C LYS A 38 10.08 11.38 -8.47
N GLY A 39 10.39 10.17 -8.91
CA GLY A 39 9.75 9.55 -10.08
C GLY A 39 8.41 8.90 -9.78
N VAL A 40 8.13 8.59 -8.50
CA VAL A 40 6.97 7.77 -8.10
C VAL A 40 5.66 8.47 -8.47
N LYS A 41 5.49 9.75 -8.12
CA LYS A 41 4.25 10.46 -8.39
C LYS A 41 3.88 10.47 -9.87
N SER A 42 4.83 10.82 -10.73
CA SER A 42 4.61 10.87 -12.18
C SER A 42 4.28 9.50 -12.78
N TYR A 43 4.91 8.44 -12.27
CA TYR A 43 4.58 7.07 -12.65
C TYR A 43 3.15 6.70 -12.23
N VAL A 44 2.75 7.02 -11.00
CA VAL A 44 1.39 6.74 -10.48
C VAL A 44 0.36 7.47 -11.33
N GLU A 45 0.54 8.78 -11.57
CA GLU A 45 -0.35 9.60 -12.40
C GLU A 45 -0.52 8.99 -13.79
N LYS A 46 0.59 8.68 -14.47
CA LYS A 46 0.56 8.06 -15.81
C LYS A 46 -0.16 6.72 -15.82
N THR A 47 0.07 5.89 -14.79
CA THR A 47 -0.56 4.57 -14.69
C THR A 47 -2.07 4.70 -14.45
N MET A 48 -2.48 5.56 -13.52
CA MET A 48 -3.90 5.81 -13.23
C MET A 48 -4.63 6.39 -14.44
N ASP A 49 -4.02 7.35 -15.16
CA ASP A 49 -4.57 7.91 -16.39
C ASP A 49 -4.71 6.85 -17.50
N LEU A 50 -3.71 5.98 -17.65
CA LEU A 50 -3.78 4.85 -18.58
C LEU A 50 -4.93 3.91 -18.21
N MET A 51 -5.09 3.62 -16.91
CA MET A 51 -6.14 2.71 -16.46
C MET A 51 -7.53 3.26 -16.70
N ARG A 52 -7.73 4.56 -16.42
CA ARG A 52 -8.99 5.27 -16.63
C ARG A 52 -9.32 5.44 -18.11
N SER A 53 -8.37 5.91 -18.91
CA SER A 53 -8.58 6.20 -20.34
C SER A 53 -8.93 4.95 -21.14
N ARG A 54 -8.40 3.79 -20.75
CA ARG A 54 -8.71 2.51 -21.40
C ARG A 54 -9.96 1.82 -20.85
N GLY A 55 -10.58 2.37 -19.81
CA GLY A 55 -11.79 1.83 -19.19
C GLY A 55 -11.59 0.40 -18.67
N TYR A 56 -10.39 0.07 -18.18
CA TYR A 56 -10.13 -1.27 -17.68
C TYR A 56 -11.08 -1.60 -16.53
N LYS A 57 -11.70 -2.77 -16.61
CA LYS A 57 -12.61 -3.31 -15.57
C LYS A 57 -11.94 -4.42 -14.74
N THR A 58 -10.69 -4.74 -15.04
CA THR A 58 -9.90 -5.77 -14.36
C THR A 58 -9.18 -5.14 -13.17
N LEU A 59 -8.97 -5.92 -12.12
CA LEU A 59 -8.12 -5.51 -11.00
C LEU A 59 -6.72 -5.16 -11.52
N PHE A 60 -6.16 -4.06 -11.02
CA PHE A 60 -4.81 -3.63 -11.34
C PHE A 60 -4.08 -3.18 -10.08
N GLN A 61 -2.76 -3.29 -10.12
CA GLN A 61 -1.86 -2.76 -9.10
C GLN A 61 -1.23 -1.46 -9.58
N VAL A 62 -1.00 -0.55 -8.64
CA VAL A 62 -0.10 0.59 -8.82
C VAL A 62 0.90 0.64 -7.66
N GLN A 63 2.16 0.86 -8.01
CA GLN A 63 3.26 0.84 -7.06
C GLN A 63 3.64 2.25 -6.64
N SER A 64 3.14 2.67 -5.49
CA SER A 64 3.45 3.98 -4.93
C SER A 64 4.66 3.87 -4.03
N PHE A 65 5.76 3.38 -4.57
CA PHE A 65 6.93 3.04 -3.77
C PHE A 65 8.16 2.97 -4.68
N VAL A 66 9.37 3.04 -4.10
CA VAL A 66 10.61 2.96 -4.89
C VAL A 66 11.01 1.50 -4.99
N GLN A 67 11.20 0.97 -6.19
CA GLN A 67 11.63 -0.42 -6.38
C GLN A 67 12.89 -0.51 -7.24
N GLN A 68 13.98 -1.01 -6.66
CA GLN A 68 15.23 -1.27 -7.36
C GLN A 68 15.42 -2.78 -7.56
N LYS A 69 14.88 -3.31 -8.67
CA LYS A 69 14.89 -4.74 -9.04
C LYS A 69 14.24 -5.67 -8.00
N LEU A 70 14.97 -6.02 -6.94
CA LEU A 70 14.53 -6.91 -5.86
C LEU A 70 14.50 -6.23 -4.49
N PHE A 71 14.93 -4.96 -4.41
CA PHE A 71 15.00 -4.22 -3.16
C PHE A 71 13.99 -3.07 -3.15
N VAL A 72 13.22 -3.00 -2.07
CA VAL A 72 12.28 -1.91 -1.78
C VAL A 72 12.87 -1.11 -0.62
N PRO A 73 13.56 0.02 -0.87
CA PRO A 73 14.05 0.87 0.21
C PRO A 73 12.89 1.39 1.06
N MET A 74 13.08 1.46 2.38
CA MET A 74 12.16 2.16 3.26
C MET A 74 12.26 3.67 3.01
N ASP A 75 11.12 4.34 2.86
CA ASP A 75 11.03 5.79 2.70
C ASP A 75 9.72 6.30 3.33
N SER A 76 9.80 6.73 4.59
CA SER A 76 8.64 7.20 5.33
C SER A 76 8.12 8.54 4.82
N LYS A 77 9.02 9.40 4.33
CA LYS A 77 8.67 10.69 3.76
C LYS A 77 7.80 10.50 2.51
N LEU A 78 8.21 9.61 1.60
CA LEU A 78 7.40 9.26 0.43
C LEU A 78 6.01 8.76 0.84
N ASN A 79 5.90 7.96 1.90
CA ASN A 79 4.59 7.52 2.40
C ASN A 79 3.75 8.70 2.92
N GLY A 80 4.36 9.69 3.58
CA GLY A 80 3.64 10.92 3.97
C GLY A 80 3.12 11.70 2.77
N GLU A 81 3.90 11.76 1.69
CA GLU A 81 3.47 12.34 0.41
C GLU A 81 2.30 11.54 -0.19
N ILE A 82 2.38 10.21 -0.21
CA ILE A 82 1.29 9.34 -0.71
C ILE A 82 0.02 9.50 0.10
N LEU A 83 0.11 9.57 1.43
CA LEU A 83 -1.04 9.85 2.30
C LEU A 83 -1.70 11.18 1.90
N THR A 84 -0.88 12.19 1.60
CA THR A 84 -1.38 13.48 1.10
C THR A 84 -2.07 13.33 -0.25
N TRP A 85 -1.55 12.51 -1.17
CA TRP A 85 -2.18 12.27 -2.46
C TRP A 85 -3.51 11.53 -2.33
N ILE A 86 -3.62 10.55 -1.42
CA ILE A 86 -4.86 9.84 -1.12
C ILE A 86 -5.89 10.78 -0.51
N ALA A 87 -5.49 11.54 0.52
CA ALA A 87 -6.43 12.37 1.28
C ALA A 87 -6.91 13.62 0.52
N ASN A 88 -6.05 14.21 -0.32
CA ASN A 88 -6.26 15.54 -0.87
C ASN A 88 -6.42 15.56 -2.40
N SER A 89 -6.51 14.41 -3.06
CA SER A 89 -6.70 14.36 -4.52
C SER A 89 -7.53 13.15 -4.94
N SER A 90 -8.05 13.19 -6.17
CA SER A 90 -8.73 12.05 -6.81
C SER A 90 -7.76 11.09 -7.52
N LEU A 91 -6.45 11.19 -7.28
CA LEU A 91 -5.44 10.39 -7.99
C LEU A 91 -5.71 8.89 -7.88
N TYR A 92 -6.14 8.44 -6.70
CA TYR A 92 -6.38 7.04 -6.40
C TYR A 92 -7.83 6.57 -6.60
N ASP A 93 -8.72 7.40 -7.15
CA ASP A 93 -10.09 6.96 -7.44
C ASP A 93 -10.09 5.74 -8.37
N GLY A 94 -10.77 4.68 -7.94
CA GLY A 94 -10.87 3.42 -8.67
C GLY A 94 -9.63 2.52 -8.56
N VAL A 95 -8.63 2.87 -7.75
CA VAL A 95 -7.51 1.97 -7.46
C VAL A 95 -8.02 0.74 -6.70
N ASN A 96 -7.56 -0.44 -7.10
CA ASN A 96 -7.92 -1.68 -6.40
C ASN A 96 -6.84 -2.14 -5.42
N LEU A 97 -5.57 -1.94 -5.78
CA LEU A 97 -4.42 -2.38 -4.98
C LEU A 97 -3.36 -1.29 -5.00
N LEU A 98 -3.04 -0.80 -3.82
CA LEU A 98 -1.99 0.18 -3.57
C LEU A 98 -0.85 -0.50 -2.82
N GLU A 99 0.34 -0.48 -3.41
CA GLU A 99 1.56 -0.94 -2.74
C GLU A 99 2.38 0.28 -2.28
N ILE A 100 2.96 0.20 -1.07
CA ILE A 100 3.72 1.29 -0.43
C ILE A 100 5.00 0.76 0.24
N ASN A 101 6.00 1.62 0.43
CA ASN A 101 7.32 1.25 0.96
C ASN A 101 7.28 0.79 2.43
N LEU A 102 6.48 1.44 3.28
CA LEU A 102 6.50 1.23 4.72
C LEU A 102 5.13 1.50 5.37
N ILE A 103 4.46 0.42 5.75
CA ILE A 103 3.17 0.48 6.45
C ILE A 103 3.31 1.16 7.83
N CYS A 104 4.49 1.08 8.45
CA CYS A 104 4.66 1.49 9.84
C CYS A 104 4.55 3.00 10.14
N SER A 105 4.86 3.88 9.19
CA SER A 105 4.75 5.33 9.45
C SER A 105 3.33 5.86 9.22
N HIS A 106 2.68 5.40 8.14
CA HIS A 106 1.42 6.01 7.66
C HIS A 106 0.35 5.01 7.23
N GLY A 107 0.60 3.70 7.29
CA GLY A 107 -0.30 2.69 6.73
C GLY A 107 -1.72 2.72 7.31
N ALA A 108 -1.85 2.85 8.64
CA ALA A 108 -3.16 2.96 9.28
C ALA A 108 -3.91 4.24 8.82
N SER A 109 -3.22 5.38 8.74
CA SER A 109 -3.80 6.63 8.25
C SER A 109 -4.18 6.55 6.77
N MET A 110 -3.39 5.87 5.94
CA MET A 110 -3.71 5.64 4.52
C MET A 110 -4.94 4.77 4.37
N ALA A 111 -5.07 3.70 5.16
CA ALA A 111 -6.25 2.85 5.12
C ALA A 111 -7.51 3.62 5.52
N VAL A 112 -7.45 4.49 6.53
CA VAL A 112 -8.55 5.40 6.88
C VAL A 112 -8.86 6.36 5.72
N ALA A 113 -7.83 6.96 5.11
CA ALA A 113 -8.00 7.87 3.97
C ALA A 113 -8.59 7.20 2.72
N LEU A 114 -8.37 5.89 2.55
CA LEU A 114 -8.99 5.06 1.51
C LEU A 114 -10.41 4.59 1.87
N GLY A 115 -10.95 5.00 3.02
CA GLY A 115 -12.33 4.74 3.44
C GLY A 115 -12.52 3.50 4.32
N HIS A 116 -11.45 2.90 4.85
CA HIS A 116 -11.56 1.81 5.81
C HIS A 116 -11.78 2.31 7.23
N SER A 117 -12.61 1.61 8.00
CA SER A 117 -12.74 1.82 9.44
C SER A 117 -11.67 1.02 10.18
N ILE A 118 -10.92 1.69 11.07
CA ILE A 118 -9.95 1.08 11.97
C ILE A 118 -10.35 1.48 13.39
N SER A 119 -10.36 0.52 14.32
CA SER A 119 -10.63 0.84 15.73
C SER A 119 -9.50 1.68 16.33
N SER A 120 -9.80 2.45 17.38
CA SER A 120 -8.76 3.22 18.09
C SER A 120 -7.69 2.30 18.69
N GLU A 121 -8.11 1.11 19.14
CA GLU A 121 -7.26 0.07 19.69
C GLU A 121 -6.29 -0.49 18.64
N ASP A 122 -6.79 -0.89 17.47
CA ASP A 122 -5.94 -1.42 16.39
C ASP A 122 -4.98 -0.36 15.85
N PHE A 123 -5.46 0.89 15.75
CA PHE A 123 -4.64 2.01 15.34
C PHE A 123 -3.45 2.21 16.31
N GLN A 124 -3.70 2.16 17.62
CA GLN A 124 -2.64 2.31 18.61
C GLN A 124 -1.74 1.08 18.73
N SER A 125 -2.28 -0.13 18.58
CA SER A 125 -1.45 -1.35 18.56
C SER A 125 -0.47 -1.27 17.39
N CYS A 126 -0.94 -0.94 16.19
CA CYS A 126 -0.10 -0.77 15.00
C CYS A 126 1.03 0.23 15.24
N ARG A 127 0.72 1.43 15.78
CA ARG A 127 1.75 2.43 16.10
C ARG A 127 2.76 1.94 17.14
N THR A 128 2.28 1.26 18.18
CA THR A 128 3.13 0.72 19.25
C THR A 128 4.08 -0.34 18.71
N ASP A 129 3.56 -1.30 17.95
CA ASP A 129 4.35 -2.37 17.35
C ASP A 129 5.40 -1.83 16.38
N CYS A 130 5.04 -0.80 15.60
CA CYS A 130 5.97 -0.12 14.71
C CYS A 130 7.07 0.62 15.45
N HIS A 131 6.77 1.31 16.56
CA HIS A 131 7.81 1.89 17.42
C HIS A 131 8.73 0.83 18.02
N LEU A 132 8.18 -0.28 18.49
CA LEU A 132 8.99 -1.38 19.06
C LEU A 132 9.86 -2.06 17.99
N ALA A 133 9.34 -2.23 16.77
CA ALA A 133 10.10 -2.77 15.66
C ALA A 133 11.21 -1.81 15.23
N CYS A 134 10.92 -0.50 15.13
CA CYS A 134 11.94 0.49 14.75
C CYS A 134 13.11 0.49 15.73
N GLN A 135 12.83 0.40 17.04
CA GLN A 135 13.86 0.39 18.08
C GLN A 135 14.74 -0.85 17.96
N ARG A 136 14.12 -2.01 17.74
CA ARG A 136 14.82 -3.29 17.56
C ARG A 136 15.71 -3.31 16.32
N HIS A 137 15.33 -2.61 15.26
CA HIS A 137 16.04 -2.61 13.97
C HIS A 137 16.88 -1.36 13.72
N GLY A 138 16.96 -0.41 14.67
CA GLY A 138 17.68 0.85 14.48
C GLY A 138 17.10 1.72 13.37
N ALA A 139 15.79 1.62 13.10
CA ALA A 139 15.11 2.22 11.96
C ALA A 139 14.14 3.35 12.35
N CYS A 140 14.21 3.87 13.58
CA CYS A 140 13.26 4.88 14.07
C CYS A 140 13.32 6.23 13.34
N GLU A 141 14.39 6.52 12.60
CA GLU A 141 14.45 7.68 11.70
C GLU A 141 13.48 7.56 10.51
N GLN A 142 12.93 6.37 10.26
CA GLN A 142 11.97 6.06 9.21
C GLN A 142 10.52 6.01 9.74
N LEU A 143 10.22 6.55 10.92
CA LEU A 143 8.85 6.68 11.44
C LEU A 143 8.28 8.08 11.24
#